data_AF-A0A813FHB1-F1
#
_entry.id   AF-A0A813FHB1-F1
#
_cell.length_a   1.000
_cell.length_b   1.000
_cell.length_c   1.000
_cell.angle_alpha   90.00
_cell.angle_beta   90.00
_cell.angle_gamma   90.00
#
_symmetry.space_group_name_H-M   'P 1'
#
loop_
_entity.id
_entity.type
_entity.pdbx_description
1 polymer ?
#
loop_
_entity_poly.entity_id
_entity_poly.type
_entity_poly.pdbx_seq_one_letter_code
_entity_poly.pdbx_strand_id
1 'polypeptide(L)'
;AHKLVDDAFAIIEGNASRFSAGEDFPPELLVLFSEANAPFAASDLGGHELQVQRALELHDRLGSEDDQFRARALLVRCLFEARLGTATHRLKGFHLLQQLQYALRFLVQALGIATEAGWAQNDTRYGFLVYNASLVFWNVARPMCRLGWQRHIVNETAQVLDALRKVRDASAGGAAGKGGKDASGGVAIPTQVDLPWLIELTLNLAFGLEDAGRDADAQKKADEAGPLLDECAKEQQAAAAGKGEDEEMAVAARIAKLRSLVLNARAYFARKAPGKTKEEIDKASGSTMTGTVYFATNGGIAPENCGEELIKAWQIIDKDFDLRAAVAAFDPQDPKGNQAAGGGRANLKPQRLIDLACAVRAACFAKLWPLAVTMLSRLETWLQ
;
A
#
# COMPACT_ATOMS: atom_id res chain seq x y z
N ALA A 1 2.16 -34.68 -20.92
CA ALA A 1 1.86 -34.04 -19.62
C ALA A 1 0.35 -33.82 -19.44
N HIS A 2 -0.31 -32.96 -20.20
CA HIS A 2 -1.75 -32.67 -20.04
C HIS A 2 -2.68 -33.91 -20.04
N LYS A 3 -2.48 -34.85 -20.97
CA LYS A 3 -3.26 -36.10 -20.99
C LYS A 3 -3.16 -36.93 -19.71
N LEU A 4 -1.97 -37.00 -19.09
CA LEU A 4 -1.78 -37.73 -17.83
C LEU A 4 -2.49 -37.04 -16.66
N VAL A 5 -2.58 -35.71 -16.71
CA VAL A 5 -3.33 -34.91 -15.75
C VAL A 5 -4.84 -35.12 -15.94
N ASP A 6 -5.31 -35.14 -17.19
CA ASP A 6 -6.72 -35.42 -17.52
C ASP A 6 -7.12 -36.85 -17.11
N ASP A 7 -6.26 -37.85 -17.40
CA ASP A 7 -6.48 -39.25 -17.00
C ASP A 7 -6.52 -39.38 -15.46
N ALA A 8 -5.65 -38.65 -14.74
CA ALA A 8 -5.67 -38.61 -13.28
C ALA A 8 -6.96 -37.98 -12.74
N PHE A 9 -7.43 -36.87 -13.34
CA PHE A 9 -8.70 -36.25 -12.97
C PHE A 9 -9.89 -37.17 -13.21
N ALA A 10 -9.92 -37.90 -14.34
CA ALA A 10 -10.99 -38.85 -14.63
C ALA A 10 -11.03 -40.01 -13.60
N ILE A 11 -9.87 -40.48 -13.15
CA ILE A 11 -9.77 -41.49 -12.09
C ILE A 11 -10.27 -40.92 -10.75
N ILE A 12 -9.92 -39.68 -10.43
CA ILE A 12 -10.34 -39.02 -9.20
C ILE A 12 -11.87 -38.79 -9.19
N GLU A 13 -12.41 -38.25 -10.28
CA GLU A 13 -13.86 -38.03 -10.45
C GLU A 13 -14.67 -39.32 -10.38
N GLY A 14 -14.21 -40.38 -11.08
CA GLY A 14 -14.89 -41.67 -11.11
C GLY A 14 -14.96 -42.37 -9.75
N ASN A 15 -14.13 -41.98 -8.79
CA ASN A 15 -14.04 -42.56 -7.46
C ASN A 15 -14.37 -41.55 -6.33
N ALA A 16 -14.94 -40.38 -6.64
CA ALA A 16 -15.20 -39.31 -5.67
C ALA A 16 -16.01 -39.76 -4.44
N SER A 17 -16.95 -40.70 -4.61
CA SER A 17 -17.76 -41.28 -3.51
C SER A 17 -16.96 -42.19 -2.57
N ARG A 18 -15.88 -42.82 -3.06
CA ARG A 18 -14.93 -43.57 -2.21
C ARG A 18 -14.00 -42.62 -1.46
N PHE A 19 -13.57 -41.54 -2.10
CA PHE A 19 -12.68 -40.56 -1.48
C PHE A 19 -13.38 -39.71 -0.42
N SER A 20 -14.68 -39.42 -0.58
CA SER A 20 -15.47 -38.76 0.46
C SER A 20 -15.63 -39.58 1.74
N ALA A 21 -15.30 -40.87 1.72
CA ALA A 21 -15.25 -41.74 2.92
C ALA A 21 -13.87 -41.74 3.60
N GLY A 22 -12.90 -40.97 3.10
CA GLY A 22 -11.60 -40.75 3.73
C GLY A 22 -10.53 -41.83 3.48
N GLU A 23 -10.80 -42.84 2.64
CA GLU A 23 -9.94 -44.04 2.61
C GLU A 23 -8.80 -44.00 1.57
N ASP A 24 -8.87 -43.21 0.48
CA ASP A 24 -7.92 -43.42 -0.66
C ASP A 24 -7.30 -42.17 -1.34
N PHE A 25 -7.71 -40.93 -1.03
CA PHE A 25 -7.11 -39.75 -1.69
C PHE A 25 -7.05 -38.51 -0.78
N PRO A 26 -5.87 -37.94 -0.51
CA PRO A 26 -5.71 -36.73 0.29
C PRO A 26 -6.17 -35.47 -0.48
N PRO A 27 -7.26 -34.79 -0.07
CA PRO A 27 -7.79 -33.60 -0.75
C PRO A 27 -6.77 -32.45 -0.87
N GLU A 28 -5.79 -32.41 0.03
CA GLU A 28 -4.73 -31.40 0.09
C GLU A 28 -3.89 -31.38 -1.19
N LEU A 29 -3.73 -32.52 -1.87
CA LEU A 29 -3.01 -32.59 -3.14
C LEU A 29 -3.70 -31.79 -4.24
N LEU A 30 -5.04 -31.67 -4.23
CA LEU A 30 -5.77 -30.84 -5.18
C LEU A 30 -5.47 -29.35 -4.94
N VAL A 31 -5.33 -28.96 -3.67
CA VAL A 31 -4.96 -27.58 -3.31
C VAL A 31 -3.55 -27.27 -3.78
N LEU A 32 -2.57 -28.12 -3.46
CA LEU A 32 -1.19 -27.94 -3.92
C LEU A 32 -1.07 -27.91 -5.45
N PHE A 33 -1.82 -28.77 -6.12
CA PHE A 33 -1.89 -28.78 -7.58
C PHE A 33 -2.51 -27.48 -8.11
N SER A 34 -3.59 -27.00 -7.50
CA SER A 34 -4.23 -25.75 -7.89
C SER A 34 -3.30 -24.55 -7.71
N GLU A 35 -2.51 -24.51 -6.63
CA GLU A 35 -1.54 -23.44 -6.35
C GLU A 35 -0.36 -23.45 -7.32
N ALA A 36 0.19 -24.63 -7.64
CA ALA A 36 1.28 -24.76 -8.60
C ALA A 36 0.88 -24.27 -10.00
N ASN A 37 -0.40 -24.40 -10.34
CA ASN A 37 -0.98 -23.93 -11.60
C ASN A 37 -1.67 -22.56 -11.46
N ALA A 38 -1.73 -22.00 -10.24
CA ALA A 38 -2.35 -20.72 -9.99
C ALA A 38 -1.48 -19.59 -10.55
N PRO A 39 -2.07 -18.42 -10.84
CA PRO A 39 -1.36 -17.27 -11.42
C PRO A 39 -0.17 -16.75 -10.61
N PHE A 40 0.02 -17.20 -9.37
CA PHE A 40 1.16 -16.83 -8.53
C PHE A 40 2.50 -17.37 -9.02
N ALA A 41 2.52 -18.50 -9.74
CA ALA A 41 3.74 -19.30 -9.88
C ALA A 41 4.75 -18.81 -10.93
N ALA A 42 4.33 -18.27 -12.08
CA ALA A 42 5.19 -17.59 -13.06
C ALA A 42 4.42 -17.31 -14.36
N SER A 43 4.67 -16.12 -14.92
CA SER A 43 4.74 -15.78 -16.35
C SER A 43 3.57 -16.13 -17.29
N ASP A 44 3.67 -15.60 -18.50
CA ASP A 44 2.71 -15.61 -19.61
C ASP A 44 2.29 -17.00 -20.15
N LEU A 45 2.48 -18.08 -19.39
CA LEU A 45 1.98 -19.42 -19.70
C LEU A 45 0.52 -19.55 -19.27
N GLY A 46 -0.37 -18.77 -19.90
CA GLY A 46 -1.80 -19.04 -19.88
C GLY A 46 -2.08 -20.44 -20.45
N GLY A 47 -3.05 -21.16 -19.89
CA GLY A 47 -3.41 -22.51 -20.38
C GLY A 47 -3.70 -23.56 -19.31
N HIS A 48 -3.58 -23.24 -18.02
CA HIS A 48 -3.91 -24.16 -16.93
C HIS A 48 -5.21 -23.81 -16.17
N GLU A 49 -5.98 -22.82 -16.64
CA GLU A 49 -7.22 -22.38 -15.98
C GLU A 49 -8.20 -23.54 -15.75
N LEU A 50 -8.33 -24.43 -16.73
CA LEU A 50 -9.25 -25.57 -16.67
C LEU A 50 -8.82 -26.61 -15.62
N GLN A 51 -7.52 -26.85 -15.47
CA GLN A 51 -6.96 -27.77 -14.48
C GLN A 51 -7.11 -27.20 -13.05
N VAL A 52 -6.91 -25.89 -12.88
CA VAL A 52 -7.18 -25.20 -11.61
C VAL A 52 -8.67 -25.30 -11.25
N GLN A 53 -9.55 -25.02 -12.21
CA GLN A 53 -11.00 -25.11 -11.99
C GLN A 53 -11.43 -26.51 -11.55
N ARG A 54 -10.99 -27.55 -12.26
CA ARG A 54 -11.31 -28.95 -11.91
C ARG A 54 -10.79 -29.35 -10.54
N ALA A 55 -9.56 -28.97 -10.20
CA ALA A 55 -8.98 -29.26 -8.89
C ALA A 55 -9.79 -28.64 -7.75
N LEU A 56 -10.20 -27.38 -7.91
CA LEU A 56 -11.02 -26.68 -6.92
C LEU A 56 -12.43 -27.27 -6.81
N GLU A 57 -13.07 -27.59 -7.94
CA GLU A 57 -14.40 -28.22 -7.96
C GLU A 57 -14.40 -29.61 -7.30
N LEU A 58 -13.36 -30.41 -7.53
CA LEU A 58 -13.18 -31.69 -6.86
C LEU A 58 -12.95 -31.51 -5.36
N HIS A 59 -12.09 -30.56 -4.97
CA HIS A 59 -11.86 -30.25 -3.57
C HIS A 59 -13.15 -29.81 -2.86
N ASP A 60 -13.98 -28.98 -3.50
CA ASP A 60 -15.29 -28.59 -2.97
C ASP A 60 -16.24 -29.79 -2.80
N ARG A 61 -16.24 -30.74 -3.74
CA ARG A 61 -17.10 -31.95 -3.67
C ARG A 61 -16.68 -32.92 -2.57
N LEU A 62 -15.39 -32.98 -2.25
CA LEU A 62 -14.87 -33.85 -1.20
C LEU A 62 -15.26 -33.38 0.21
N GLY A 63 -15.78 -32.16 0.35
CA GLY A 63 -16.35 -31.68 1.62
C GLY A 63 -15.33 -31.54 2.74
N SER A 64 -14.11 -31.10 2.41
CA SER A 64 -13.02 -30.92 3.38
C SER A 64 -13.41 -30.01 4.54
N GLU A 65 -12.90 -30.34 5.73
CA GLU A 65 -13.05 -29.51 6.93
C GLU A 65 -12.48 -28.10 6.74
N ASP A 66 -12.95 -27.15 7.56
CA ASP A 66 -12.44 -25.78 7.55
C ASP A 66 -11.04 -25.74 8.18
N ASP A 67 -10.04 -25.98 7.33
CA ASP A 67 -8.63 -26.02 7.68
C ASP A 67 -7.77 -25.07 6.83
N GLN A 68 -6.44 -25.17 6.99
CA GLN A 68 -5.51 -24.37 6.21
C GLN A 68 -5.58 -24.63 4.70
N PHE A 69 -5.92 -25.85 4.29
CA PHE A 69 -6.01 -26.22 2.88
C PHE A 69 -7.31 -25.69 2.28
N ARG A 70 -8.41 -25.70 3.03
CA ARG A 70 -9.65 -25.01 2.66
C ARG A 70 -9.43 -23.51 2.46
N ALA A 71 -8.76 -22.85 3.41
CA ALA A 71 -8.42 -21.43 3.29
C ALA A 71 -7.56 -21.15 2.05
N ARG A 72 -6.53 -21.96 1.79
CA ARG A 72 -5.67 -21.85 0.60
C ARG A 72 -6.44 -22.09 -0.70
N ALA A 73 -7.32 -23.08 -0.76
CA ALA A 73 -8.18 -23.34 -1.92
C ALA A 73 -9.07 -22.13 -2.24
N LEU A 74 -9.65 -21.50 -1.21
CA LEU A 74 -10.44 -20.27 -1.37
C LEU A 74 -9.61 -19.09 -1.88
N LEU A 75 -8.36 -18.96 -1.42
CA LEU A 75 -7.43 -17.95 -1.96
C LEU A 75 -7.11 -18.18 -3.44
N VAL A 76 -6.88 -19.43 -3.85
CA VAL A 76 -6.69 -19.76 -5.27
C VAL A 76 -7.95 -19.49 -6.08
N ARG A 77 -9.13 -19.84 -5.55
CA ARG A 77 -10.43 -19.55 -6.18
C ARG A 77 -10.64 -18.05 -6.39
N CYS A 78 -10.30 -17.22 -5.40
CA CYS A 78 -10.35 -15.76 -5.50
C CYS A 78 -9.56 -15.24 -6.71
N LEU A 79 -8.31 -15.68 -6.87
CA LEU A 79 -7.47 -15.27 -7.99
C LEU A 79 -7.99 -15.78 -9.33
N PHE A 80 -8.42 -17.04 -9.36
CA PHE A 80 -8.97 -17.67 -10.55
C PHE A 80 -10.16 -16.86 -11.08
N GLU A 81 -11.12 -16.54 -10.20
CA GLU A 81 -12.32 -15.77 -10.56
C GLU A 81 -11.97 -14.33 -11.00
N ALA A 82 -11.00 -13.69 -10.36
CA ALA A 82 -10.52 -12.37 -10.77
C ALA A 82 -9.85 -12.41 -12.17
N ARG A 83 -9.08 -13.47 -12.45
CA ARG A 83 -8.42 -13.68 -13.74
C ARG A 83 -9.41 -14.03 -14.85
N LEU A 84 -10.46 -14.82 -14.57
CA LEU A 84 -11.55 -15.07 -15.51
C LEU A 84 -12.16 -13.75 -15.99
N GLY A 85 -12.41 -12.81 -15.07
CA GLY A 85 -12.93 -11.49 -15.42
C GLY A 85 -11.97 -10.67 -16.28
N THR A 86 -10.69 -10.61 -15.90
CA THR A 86 -9.71 -9.69 -16.51
C THR A 86 -9.07 -10.22 -17.79
N ALA A 87 -8.59 -11.47 -17.79
CA ALA A 87 -7.81 -12.05 -18.88
C ALA A 87 -8.67 -12.84 -19.86
N THR A 88 -9.55 -13.71 -19.35
CA THR A 88 -10.33 -14.66 -20.16
C THR A 88 -11.52 -13.99 -20.82
N HIS A 89 -12.41 -13.39 -20.03
CA HIS A 89 -13.62 -12.72 -20.51
C HIS A 89 -13.40 -11.26 -20.88
N ARG A 90 -12.26 -10.67 -20.46
CA ARG A 90 -11.89 -9.28 -20.72
C ARG A 90 -13.01 -8.30 -20.36
N LEU A 91 -13.67 -8.55 -19.24
CA LEU A 91 -14.75 -7.74 -18.71
C LEU A 91 -14.26 -6.31 -18.46
N LYS A 92 -15.17 -5.36 -18.64
CA LYS A 92 -14.91 -3.93 -18.43
C LYS A 92 -16.06 -3.30 -17.65
N GLY A 93 -15.78 -2.14 -17.05
CA GLY A 93 -16.79 -1.37 -16.34
C GLY A 93 -17.49 -2.20 -15.26
N PHE A 94 -18.79 -2.01 -15.12
CA PHE A 94 -19.58 -2.62 -14.05
C PHE A 94 -19.49 -4.16 -13.99
N HIS A 95 -19.39 -4.85 -15.13
CA HIS A 95 -19.25 -6.31 -15.14
C HIS A 95 -17.93 -6.78 -14.53
N LEU A 96 -16.83 -6.06 -14.79
CA LEU A 96 -15.56 -6.37 -14.14
C LEU A 96 -15.66 -6.13 -12.62
N LEU A 97 -16.28 -5.03 -12.22
CA LEU A 97 -16.49 -4.73 -10.79
C LEU A 97 -17.25 -5.85 -10.09
N GLN A 98 -18.36 -6.32 -10.66
CA GLN A 98 -19.14 -7.43 -10.11
C GLN A 98 -18.34 -8.73 -10.01
N GLN A 99 -17.55 -9.04 -11.03
CA GLN A 99 -16.70 -10.24 -11.02
C GLN A 99 -15.62 -10.16 -9.93
N LEU A 100 -15.00 -9.00 -9.74
CA LEU A 100 -13.98 -8.81 -8.69
C LEU A 100 -14.62 -8.86 -7.29
N GLN A 101 -15.80 -8.28 -7.10
CA GLN A 101 -16.54 -8.41 -5.82
C GLN A 101 -16.94 -9.86 -5.55
N TYR A 102 -17.35 -10.61 -6.57
CA TYR A 102 -17.62 -12.04 -6.45
C TYR A 102 -16.35 -12.81 -6.03
N ALA A 103 -15.22 -12.55 -6.68
CA ALA A 103 -13.93 -13.14 -6.33
C ALA A 103 -13.54 -12.86 -4.86
N LEU A 104 -13.69 -11.62 -4.41
CA LEU A 104 -13.37 -11.22 -3.03
C LEU A 104 -14.22 -11.90 -1.95
N ARG A 105 -15.38 -12.49 -2.28
CA ARG A 105 -16.14 -13.29 -1.32
C ARG A 105 -15.36 -14.52 -0.85
N PHE A 106 -14.60 -15.15 -1.75
CA PHE A 106 -13.74 -16.28 -1.39
C PHE A 106 -12.58 -15.86 -0.50
N LEU A 107 -12.01 -14.67 -0.72
CA LEU A 107 -11.02 -14.08 0.17
C LEU A 107 -11.59 -13.89 1.58
N VAL A 108 -12.78 -13.31 1.71
CA VAL A 108 -13.42 -13.07 3.01
C VAL A 108 -13.70 -14.39 3.74
N GLN A 109 -14.14 -15.42 3.03
CA GLN A 109 -14.31 -16.77 3.60
C GLN A 109 -12.96 -17.34 4.08
N ALA A 110 -11.90 -17.21 3.27
CA ALA A 110 -10.56 -17.68 3.64
C ALA A 110 -10.03 -16.96 4.89
N LEU A 111 -10.27 -15.65 5.00
CA LEU A 111 -9.94 -14.87 6.19
C LEU A 111 -10.77 -15.32 7.40
N GLY A 112 -12.05 -15.66 7.21
CA GLY A 112 -12.89 -16.22 8.25
C GLY A 112 -12.27 -17.47 8.87
N ILE A 113 -11.89 -18.43 8.04
CA ILE A 113 -11.21 -19.67 8.46
C ILE A 113 -9.86 -19.34 9.13
N ALA A 114 -9.06 -18.48 8.51
CA ALA A 114 -7.72 -18.13 9.02
C ALA A 114 -7.74 -17.34 10.33
N THR A 115 -8.88 -16.75 10.73
CA THR A 115 -9.04 -15.94 11.94
C THR A 115 -10.02 -16.52 12.95
N GLU A 116 -10.54 -17.72 12.71
CA GLU A 116 -11.55 -18.35 13.56
C GLU A 116 -11.01 -18.67 14.96
N ALA A 117 -11.80 -18.38 15.99
CA ALA A 117 -11.38 -18.41 17.40
C ALA A 117 -10.98 -19.81 17.91
N GLY A 118 -11.38 -20.89 17.25
CA GLY A 118 -10.89 -22.25 17.56
C GLY A 118 -9.38 -22.41 17.32
N TRP A 119 -8.82 -21.60 16.43
CA TRP A 119 -7.39 -21.50 16.18
C TRP A 119 -6.68 -20.51 17.11
N ALA A 120 -7.41 -19.75 17.95
CA ALA A 120 -6.83 -18.76 18.86
C ALA A 120 -6.00 -19.37 20.00
N GLN A 121 -6.14 -20.67 20.28
CA GLN A 121 -5.18 -21.39 21.12
C GLN A 121 -3.85 -21.69 20.40
N ASN A 122 -3.84 -21.56 19.06
CA ASN A 122 -2.72 -21.67 18.13
C ASN A 122 -2.54 -20.37 17.32
N ASP A 123 -2.77 -19.20 17.95
CA ASP A 123 -2.87 -17.85 17.36
C ASP A 123 -1.70 -17.48 16.42
N THR A 124 -0.59 -18.22 16.49
CA THR A 124 0.65 -18.00 15.74
C THR A 124 0.84 -18.90 14.52
N ARG A 125 0.15 -20.05 14.43
CA ARG A 125 0.44 -21.07 13.40
C ARG A 125 -0.02 -20.66 12.00
N TYR A 126 -1.08 -19.85 11.90
CA TYR A 126 -1.73 -19.52 10.62
C TYR A 126 -1.60 -18.05 10.21
N GLY A 127 -0.73 -17.27 10.86
CA GLY A 127 -0.45 -15.88 10.46
C GLY A 127 -0.01 -15.73 9.01
N PHE A 128 0.66 -16.75 8.45
CA PHE A 128 1.05 -16.79 7.04
C PHE A 128 -0.17 -16.82 6.10
N LEU A 129 -1.30 -17.41 6.49
CA LEU A 129 -2.52 -17.43 5.68
C LEU A 129 -3.14 -16.04 5.58
N VAL A 130 -3.16 -15.29 6.69
CA VAL A 130 -3.62 -13.89 6.70
C VAL A 130 -2.71 -13.01 5.85
N TYR A 131 -1.39 -13.19 5.96
CA TYR A 131 -0.44 -12.48 5.11
C TYR A 131 -0.65 -12.81 3.63
N ASN A 132 -0.76 -14.09 3.26
CA ASN A 132 -1.05 -14.51 1.89
C ASN A 132 -2.39 -13.97 1.39
N ALA A 133 -3.43 -13.96 2.23
CA ALA A 133 -4.72 -13.36 1.91
C ALA A 133 -4.58 -11.87 1.59
N SER A 134 -3.73 -11.13 2.32
CA SER A 134 -3.50 -9.71 2.01
C SER A 134 -2.84 -9.49 0.64
N LEU A 135 -1.93 -10.38 0.21
CA LEU A 135 -1.31 -10.33 -1.11
C LEU A 135 -2.32 -10.67 -2.22
N VAL A 136 -3.15 -11.70 -2.00
CA VAL A 136 -4.27 -12.05 -2.89
C VAL A 136 -5.22 -10.87 -3.03
N PHE A 137 -5.61 -10.27 -1.90
CA PHE A 137 -6.47 -9.10 -1.86
C PHE A 137 -5.90 -8.00 -2.74
N TRP A 138 -4.63 -7.64 -2.58
CA TRP A 138 -4.00 -6.59 -3.37
C TRP A 138 -4.06 -6.87 -4.87
N ASN A 139 -3.71 -8.09 -5.28
CA ASN A 139 -3.73 -8.48 -6.68
C ASN A 139 -5.13 -8.39 -7.31
N VAL A 140 -6.16 -8.77 -6.55
CA VAL A 140 -7.56 -8.75 -7.02
C VAL A 140 -8.18 -7.34 -6.95
N ALA A 141 -7.87 -6.59 -5.90
CA ALA A 141 -8.47 -5.29 -5.62
C ALA A 141 -7.81 -4.14 -6.39
N ARG A 142 -6.56 -4.29 -6.86
CA ARG A 142 -5.82 -3.23 -7.57
C ARG A 142 -6.59 -2.54 -8.72
N PRO A 143 -7.34 -3.24 -9.58
CA PRO A 143 -8.17 -2.60 -10.62
C PRO A 143 -9.32 -1.74 -10.04
N MET A 144 -9.68 -1.93 -8.78
CA MET A 144 -10.73 -1.20 -8.06
C MET A 144 -10.16 0.02 -7.29
N CYS A 145 -8.84 0.16 -7.14
CA CYS A 145 -8.18 1.30 -6.47
C CYS A 145 -8.13 2.58 -7.34
N ARG A 146 -9.21 2.87 -8.05
CA ARG A 146 -9.38 4.09 -8.85
C ARG A 146 -10.55 4.90 -8.31
N LEU A 147 -10.49 6.21 -8.52
CA LEU A 147 -11.49 7.15 -8.03
C LEU A 147 -12.93 6.72 -8.38
N GLY A 148 -13.79 6.70 -7.37
CA GLY A 148 -15.19 6.30 -7.44
C GLY A 148 -15.44 4.79 -7.41
N TRP A 149 -14.41 3.94 -7.54
CA TRP A 149 -14.53 2.48 -7.47
C TRP A 149 -14.06 1.92 -6.15
N GLN A 150 -13.16 2.63 -5.44
CA GLN A 150 -12.51 2.13 -4.24
C GLN A 150 -13.49 1.99 -3.07
N ARG A 151 -14.60 2.74 -3.09
CA ARG A 151 -15.74 2.56 -2.17
C ARG A 151 -16.30 1.13 -2.14
N HIS A 152 -16.13 0.36 -3.21
CA HIS A 152 -16.68 -1.00 -3.34
C HIS A 152 -15.84 -2.08 -2.65
N ILE A 153 -14.65 -1.75 -2.15
CA ILE A 153 -13.73 -2.66 -1.44
C ILE A 153 -13.42 -2.22 0.00
N VAL A 154 -14.14 -1.23 0.53
CA VAL A 154 -13.88 -0.66 1.87
C VAL A 154 -13.99 -1.74 2.95
N ASN A 155 -15.01 -2.60 2.85
CA ASN A 155 -15.27 -3.63 3.85
C ASN A 155 -14.18 -4.71 3.83
N GLU A 156 -13.79 -5.16 2.65
CA GLU A 156 -12.75 -6.16 2.43
C GLU A 156 -11.38 -5.63 2.85
N THR A 157 -11.05 -4.38 2.50
CA THR A 157 -9.81 -3.72 2.94
C THR A 157 -9.75 -3.66 4.47
N ALA A 158 -10.85 -3.29 5.13
CA ALA A 158 -10.92 -3.21 6.59
C ALA A 158 -10.72 -4.59 7.24
N GLN A 159 -11.38 -5.64 6.73
CA GLN A 159 -11.23 -7.01 7.24
C GLN A 159 -9.79 -7.53 7.11
N VAL A 160 -9.14 -7.29 5.97
CA VAL A 160 -7.72 -7.65 5.76
C VAL A 160 -6.82 -6.91 6.75
N LEU A 161 -7.03 -5.60 6.92
CA LEU A 161 -6.26 -4.78 7.86
C LEU A 161 -6.42 -5.24 9.31
N ASP A 162 -7.65 -5.51 9.74
CA ASP A 162 -7.92 -5.95 11.10
C ASP A 162 -7.27 -7.33 11.36
N ALA A 163 -7.32 -8.23 10.39
CA ALA A 163 -6.65 -9.53 10.49
C ALA A 163 -5.12 -9.39 10.56
N LEU A 164 -4.51 -8.55 9.70
CA LEU A 164 -3.07 -8.30 9.72
C LEU A 164 -2.59 -7.68 11.05
N ARG A 165 -3.37 -6.74 11.61
CA ARG A 165 -3.06 -6.13 12.91
C ARG A 165 -3.07 -7.18 14.02
N LYS A 166 -4.06 -8.07 14.06
CA LYS A 166 -4.10 -9.18 15.03
C LYS A 166 -2.88 -10.09 14.94
N VAL A 167 -2.49 -10.49 13.71
CA VAL A 167 -1.30 -11.33 13.49
C VAL A 167 -0.02 -10.63 13.94
N ARG A 168 0.08 -9.33 13.70
CA ARG A 168 1.19 -8.50 14.14
C ARG A 168 1.27 -8.39 15.66
N ASP A 169 0.16 -8.10 16.32
CA ASP A 169 0.11 -7.97 17.78
C ASP A 169 0.47 -9.30 18.46
N ALA A 170 0.01 -10.42 17.90
CA ALA A 170 0.37 -11.77 18.36
C ALA A 170 1.86 -12.09 18.19
N SER A 171 2.51 -11.59 17.13
CA SER A 171 3.96 -11.76 16.91
C SER A 171 4.82 -10.84 17.78
N ALA A 172 4.35 -9.63 18.08
CA ALA A 172 5.07 -8.69 18.96
C ALA A 172 5.10 -9.18 20.43
N GLY A 173 4.04 -9.85 20.89
CA GLY A 173 3.92 -10.36 22.27
C GLY A 173 4.89 -11.50 22.62
N GLY A 174 5.48 -12.20 21.63
CA GLY A 174 6.39 -13.32 21.84
C GLY A 174 7.84 -12.95 22.19
N ALA A 175 8.24 -11.68 22.02
CA ALA A 175 9.63 -11.24 22.20
C ALA A 175 9.91 -10.52 23.53
N ALA A 176 8.89 -10.29 24.37
CA ALA A 176 9.02 -9.52 25.63
C ALA A 176 8.78 -10.36 26.92
N GLY A 177 9.04 -11.67 26.87
CA GLY A 177 9.01 -12.53 28.05
C GLY A 177 10.29 -12.42 28.87
N LYS A 178 10.22 -11.70 30.01
CA LYS A 178 11.21 -11.75 31.09
C LYS A 178 11.55 -13.20 31.46
N GLY A 179 12.83 -13.47 31.71
CA GLY A 179 13.39 -14.79 32.03
C GLY A 179 12.66 -15.57 33.12
N GLY A 180 11.72 -16.42 32.71
CA GLY A 180 11.17 -17.53 33.47
C GLY A 180 11.62 -18.83 32.80
N LYS A 181 12.28 -19.69 33.57
CA LYS A 181 13.10 -20.80 33.06
C LYS A 181 12.33 -22.01 32.51
N ASP A 182 11.00 -21.94 32.40
CA ASP A 182 10.15 -23.09 32.09
C ASP A 182 9.08 -22.79 31.00
N ALA A 183 9.45 -22.07 29.94
CA ALA A 183 8.59 -21.94 28.75
C ALA A 183 9.16 -22.78 27.60
N SER A 184 8.54 -23.93 27.37
CA SER A 184 8.79 -24.78 26.21
C SER A 184 8.60 -24.02 24.91
N GLY A 185 9.71 -23.75 24.21
CA GLY A 185 9.85 -23.55 22.76
C GLY A 185 8.63 -23.12 21.95
N GLY A 186 8.09 -21.93 22.21
CA GLY A 186 7.17 -21.28 21.29
C GLY A 186 7.90 -20.93 19.99
N VAL A 187 7.64 -21.68 18.92
CA VAL A 187 8.18 -21.39 17.58
C VAL A 187 7.73 -19.99 17.18
N ALA A 188 8.69 -19.07 17.02
CA ALA A 188 8.43 -17.72 16.53
C ALA A 188 7.71 -17.79 15.17
N ILE A 189 6.71 -16.93 14.98
CA ILE A 189 5.96 -16.81 13.73
C ILE A 189 6.96 -16.63 12.56
N PRO A 190 6.94 -17.48 11.52
CA PRO A 190 7.84 -17.31 10.37
C PRO A 190 7.47 -16.14 9.45
N THR A 191 6.41 -15.39 9.75
CA THR A 191 5.92 -14.27 8.92
C THR A 191 5.64 -13.04 9.78
N GLN A 192 6.65 -12.19 9.97
CA GLN A 192 6.43 -10.84 10.49
C GLN A 192 5.64 -10.04 9.44
N VAL A 193 4.48 -9.50 9.82
CA VAL A 193 3.75 -8.58 8.97
C VAL A 193 4.57 -7.29 8.88
N ASP A 194 4.99 -6.92 7.67
CA ASP A 194 5.81 -5.73 7.49
C ASP A 194 4.97 -4.46 7.67
N LEU A 195 5.51 -3.52 8.45
CA LEU A 195 4.89 -2.23 8.68
C LEU A 195 4.65 -1.39 7.42
N PRO A 196 5.56 -1.37 6.42
CA PRO A 196 5.30 -0.69 5.15
C PRO A 196 4.00 -1.16 4.49
N TRP A 197 3.77 -2.47 4.45
CA TRP A 197 2.54 -3.04 3.90
C TRP A 197 1.28 -2.64 4.68
N LEU A 198 1.35 -2.67 6.02
CA LEU A 198 0.25 -2.17 6.85
C LEU A 198 -0.05 -0.68 6.63
N ILE A 199 0.98 0.15 6.43
CA ILE A 199 0.84 1.56 6.12
C ILE A 199 0.15 1.73 4.76
N GLU A 200 0.62 1.03 3.73
CA GLU A 200 0.03 1.09 2.39
C GLU A 200 -1.44 0.68 2.40
N LEU A 201 -1.79 -0.44 3.04
CA LEU A 201 -3.19 -0.87 3.15
C LEU A 201 -4.03 0.13 3.97
N THR A 202 -3.47 0.70 5.05
CA THR A 202 -4.16 1.72 5.85
C THR A 202 -4.49 2.97 5.03
N LEU A 203 -3.54 3.43 4.21
CA LEU A 203 -3.77 4.56 3.29
C LEU A 203 -4.76 4.19 2.18
N ASN A 204 -4.71 2.97 1.64
CA ASN A 204 -5.71 2.51 0.68
C ASN A 204 -7.12 2.47 1.28
N LEU A 205 -7.28 2.09 2.55
CA LEU A 205 -8.57 2.18 3.23
C LEU A 205 -9.04 3.64 3.36
N ALA A 206 -8.13 4.58 3.66
CA ALA A 206 -8.47 6.01 3.72
C ALA A 206 -9.05 6.51 2.39
N PHE A 207 -8.43 6.18 1.25
CA PHE A 207 -8.95 6.54 -0.07
C PHE A 207 -10.31 5.90 -0.36
N GLY A 208 -10.50 4.63 -0.01
CA GLY A 208 -11.80 3.96 -0.16
C GLY A 208 -12.92 4.60 0.67
N LEU A 209 -12.60 5.05 1.89
CA LEU A 209 -13.54 5.73 2.78
C LEU A 209 -13.94 7.10 2.23
N GLU A 210 -12.99 7.86 1.69
CA GLU A 210 -13.28 9.14 1.03
C GLU A 210 -14.15 8.95 -0.23
N ASP A 211 -13.82 7.96 -1.07
CA ASP A 211 -14.64 7.58 -2.23
C ASP A 211 -16.07 7.18 -1.83
N ALA A 212 -16.26 6.70 -0.60
CA ALA A 212 -17.56 6.36 -0.01
C ALA A 212 -18.26 7.57 0.66
N GLY A 213 -17.66 8.78 0.61
CA GLY A 213 -18.18 9.99 1.25
C GLY A 213 -17.96 10.06 2.76
N ARG A 214 -17.08 9.21 3.32
CA ARG A 214 -16.76 9.12 4.75
C ARG A 214 -15.48 9.88 5.08
N ASP A 215 -15.44 11.17 4.75
CA ASP A 215 -14.25 12.02 4.85
C ASP A 215 -13.59 12.01 6.25
N ALA A 216 -14.37 12.03 7.32
CA ALA A 216 -13.85 12.02 8.69
C ALA A 216 -13.14 10.69 9.03
N ASP A 217 -13.69 9.57 8.57
CA ASP A 217 -13.09 8.25 8.76
C ASP A 217 -11.83 8.10 7.89
N ALA A 218 -11.86 8.65 6.67
CA ALA A 218 -10.71 8.69 5.79
C ALA A 218 -9.54 9.46 6.41
N GLN A 219 -9.80 10.66 6.94
CA GLN A 219 -8.80 11.46 7.67
C GLN A 219 -8.24 10.69 8.86
N LYS A 220 -9.11 10.06 9.67
CA LYS A 220 -8.68 9.25 10.82
C LYS A 220 -7.74 8.12 10.38
N LYS A 221 -8.03 7.43 9.28
CA LYS A 221 -7.15 6.37 8.73
C LYS A 221 -5.83 6.91 8.21
N ALA A 222 -5.83 8.08 7.57
CA ALA A 222 -4.59 8.73 7.17
C ALA A 222 -3.72 9.12 8.38
N ASP A 223 -4.33 9.58 9.48
CA ASP A 223 -3.62 9.91 10.71
C ASP A 223 -3.09 8.67 11.44
N GLU A 224 -3.79 7.53 11.38
CA GLU A 224 -3.30 6.23 11.89
C GLU A 224 -1.98 5.79 11.22
N ALA A 225 -1.69 6.23 9.99
CA ALA A 225 -0.45 5.87 9.29
C ALA A 225 0.81 6.56 9.86
N GLY A 226 0.67 7.68 10.57
CA GLY A 226 1.81 8.39 11.18
C GLY A 226 2.52 7.57 12.27
N PRO A 227 1.80 7.11 13.31
CA PRO A 227 2.38 6.25 14.34
C PRO A 227 2.99 4.96 13.79
N LEU A 228 2.36 4.34 12.78
CA LEU A 228 2.90 3.13 12.12
C LEU A 228 4.23 3.42 11.43
N LEU A 229 4.39 4.59 10.81
CA LEU A 229 5.65 5.02 10.19
C LEU A 229 6.75 5.23 11.25
N ASP A 230 6.43 5.86 12.38
CA ASP A 230 7.40 6.08 13.45
C ASP A 230 7.88 4.76 14.04
N GLU A 231 6.98 3.80 14.18
CA GLU A 231 7.30 2.43 14.58
C GLU A 231 8.18 1.73 13.53
N CYS A 232 7.83 1.85 12.25
CA CYS A 232 8.57 1.26 11.14
C CYS A 232 9.99 1.80 11.07
N ALA A 233 10.16 3.10 11.27
CA ALA A 233 11.46 3.74 11.27
C ALA A 233 12.33 3.21 12.41
N LYS A 234 11.78 3.07 13.62
CA LYS A 234 12.49 2.52 14.77
C LYS A 234 12.92 1.07 14.54
N GLU A 235 12.02 0.22 14.08
CA GLU A 235 12.31 -1.20 13.82
C GLU A 235 13.41 -1.36 12.75
N GLN A 236 13.28 -0.67 11.61
CA GLN A 236 14.26 -0.80 10.53
C GLN A 236 15.62 -0.18 10.89
N GLN A 237 15.65 0.94 11.61
CA GLN A 237 16.91 1.53 12.08
C GLN A 237 17.61 0.64 13.09
N ALA A 238 16.86 0.06 14.04
CA ALA A 238 17.42 -0.91 14.98
C ALA A 238 17.95 -2.16 14.26
N ALA A 239 17.24 -2.63 13.21
CA ALA A 239 17.68 -3.77 12.41
C ALA A 239 18.90 -3.46 11.52
N ALA A 240 19.14 -2.20 11.16
CA ALA A 240 20.29 -1.77 10.38
C ALA A 240 21.52 -1.45 11.24
N ALA A 241 21.32 -1.08 12.51
CA ALA A 241 22.39 -0.69 13.41
C ALA A 241 23.49 -1.76 13.48
N GLY A 242 24.72 -1.37 13.10
CA GLY A 242 25.88 -2.27 13.11
C GLY A 242 25.99 -3.19 11.88
N LYS A 243 25.14 -3.04 10.86
CA LYS A 243 25.28 -3.72 9.55
C LYS A 243 26.10 -2.93 8.52
N GLY A 244 26.64 -1.78 8.92
CA GLY A 244 27.48 -0.91 8.07
C GLY A 244 26.73 0.29 7.51
N GLU A 245 27.50 1.31 7.09
CA GLU A 245 26.98 2.60 6.64
C GLU A 245 26.05 2.49 5.43
N ASP A 246 26.33 1.57 4.49
CA ASP A 246 25.52 1.37 3.28
C ASP A 246 24.11 0.85 3.61
N GLU A 247 23.97 -0.10 4.54
CA GLU A 247 22.66 -0.64 4.94
C GLU A 247 21.86 0.40 5.72
N GLU A 248 22.52 1.16 6.60
CA GLU A 248 21.90 2.26 7.34
C GLU A 248 21.39 3.36 6.40
N MET A 249 22.17 3.72 5.37
CA MET A 249 21.77 4.67 4.35
C MET A 249 20.61 4.13 3.49
N ALA A 250 20.63 2.85 3.12
CA ALA A 250 19.54 2.21 2.37
C ALA A 250 18.22 2.17 3.16
N VAL A 251 18.28 1.85 4.46
CA VAL A 251 17.13 1.95 5.37
C VAL A 251 16.63 3.38 5.50
N ALA A 252 17.52 4.35 5.72
CA ALA A 252 17.14 5.76 5.81
C ALA A 252 16.42 6.25 4.53
N ALA A 253 16.91 5.84 3.35
CA ALA A 253 16.28 6.16 2.07
C ALA A 253 14.90 5.52 1.90
N ARG A 254 14.71 4.26 2.33
CA ARG A 254 13.39 3.59 2.34
C ARG A 254 12.40 4.31 3.26
N ILE A 255 12.81 4.62 4.48
CA ILE A 255 11.99 5.36 5.46
C ILE A 255 11.62 6.75 4.93
N ALA A 256 12.54 7.46 4.28
CA ALA A 256 12.29 8.79 3.72
C ALA A 256 11.21 8.77 2.62
N LYS A 257 11.22 7.74 1.75
CA LYS A 257 10.18 7.55 0.72
C LYS A 257 8.81 7.29 1.35
N LEU A 258 8.75 6.37 2.32
CA LEU A 258 7.51 6.04 3.03
C LEU A 258 6.96 7.23 3.83
N ARG A 259 7.85 8.00 4.47
CA ARG A 259 7.48 9.26 5.14
C ARG A 259 6.85 10.26 4.20
N SER A 260 7.44 10.45 3.02
CA SER A 260 6.89 11.36 2.01
C SER A 260 5.49 10.93 1.56
N LEU A 261 5.26 9.63 1.39
CA LEU A 261 3.94 9.07 1.07
C LEU A 261 2.91 9.37 2.17
N VAL A 262 3.25 9.07 3.43
CA VAL A 262 2.35 9.29 4.58
C VAL A 262 2.03 10.77 4.77
N LEU A 263 3.03 11.65 4.75
CA LEU A 263 2.81 13.09 4.94
C LEU A 263 1.98 13.69 3.81
N ASN A 264 2.21 13.29 2.56
CA ASN A 264 1.41 13.73 1.43
C ASN A 264 -0.05 13.24 1.54
N ALA A 265 -0.26 11.99 1.95
CA ALA A 265 -1.61 11.47 2.18
C ALA A 265 -2.33 12.24 3.30
N ARG A 266 -1.66 12.50 4.44
CA ARG A 266 -2.23 13.31 5.53
C ARG A 266 -2.59 14.72 5.08
N ALA A 267 -1.75 15.37 4.26
CA ALA A 267 -2.09 16.67 3.68
C ALA A 267 -3.30 16.59 2.74
N TYR A 268 -3.37 15.52 1.92
CA TYR A 268 -4.48 15.31 1.00
C TYR A 268 -5.81 15.19 1.74
N PHE A 269 -5.92 14.32 2.75
CA PHE A 269 -7.16 14.17 3.50
C PHE A 269 -7.50 15.40 4.35
N ALA A 270 -6.49 16.13 4.83
CA ALA A 270 -6.69 17.35 5.62
C ALA A 270 -6.92 18.61 4.77
N ARG A 271 -6.95 18.51 3.43
CA ARG A 271 -7.00 19.66 2.52
C ARG A 271 -8.16 20.63 2.79
N LYS A 272 -9.31 20.11 3.24
CA LYS A 272 -10.49 20.94 3.55
C LYS A 272 -10.36 21.72 4.86
N ALA A 273 -9.52 21.26 5.79
CA ALA A 273 -9.27 21.89 7.07
C ALA A 273 -7.79 21.69 7.49
N PRO A 274 -6.83 22.38 6.83
CA PRO A 274 -5.40 22.16 7.03
C PRO A 274 -4.94 22.29 8.49
N GLY A 275 -5.45 23.31 9.18
CA GLY A 275 -5.29 23.60 10.61
C GLY A 275 -4.06 23.00 11.27
N LYS A 276 -4.30 22.19 12.31
CA LYS A 276 -3.27 21.51 13.10
C LYS A 276 -2.44 20.52 12.28
N THR A 277 -3.03 19.86 11.29
CA THR A 277 -2.34 18.85 10.46
C THR A 277 -1.20 19.46 9.67
N LYS A 278 -1.33 20.70 9.18
CA LYS A 278 -0.23 21.43 8.52
C LYS A 278 0.96 21.63 9.46
N GLU A 279 0.71 22.09 10.69
CA GLU A 279 1.77 22.28 11.68
C GLU A 279 2.45 20.95 12.06
N GLU A 280 1.68 19.87 12.18
CA GLU A 280 2.22 18.54 12.45
C GLU A 280 3.09 18.02 11.29
N ILE A 281 2.70 18.27 10.04
CA ILE A 281 3.48 17.92 8.85
C ILE A 281 4.77 18.74 8.78
N ASP A 282 4.70 20.06 9.02
CA ASP A 282 5.87 20.95 9.04
C ASP A 282 6.88 20.51 10.11
N LYS A 283 6.39 20.11 11.28
CA LYS A 283 7.22 19.56 12.36
C LYS A 283 7.84 18.22 11.98
N ALA A 284 7.06 17.31 11.38
CA ALA A 284 7.52 15.97 11.01
C ALA A 284 8.51 15.97 9.84
N SER A 285 8.36 16.90 8.90
CA SER A 285 9.29 17.10 7.78
C SER A 285 10.54 17.90 8.19
N GLY A 286 10.43 18.72 9.25
CA GLY A 286 11.45 19.73 9.60
C GLY A 286 11.50 20.91 8.62
N SER A 287 10.44 21.09 7.81
CA SER A 287 10.40 22.07 6.73
C SER A 287 8.98 22.56 6.49
N THR A 288 8.75 23.85 6.78
CA THR A 288 7.51 24.58 6.46
C THR A 288 7.22 24.62 4.96
N MET A 289 8.27 24.51 4.14
CA MET A 289 8.14 24.37 2.69
C MET A 289 7.45 23.06 2.34
N THR A 290 7.83 21.95 2.95
CA THR A 290 7.25 20.64 2.64
C THR A 290 5.74 20.60 2.92
N GLY A 291 5.28 21.10 4.08
CA GLY A 291 3.84 21.13 4.34
C GLY A 291 3.10 22.07 3.39
N THR A 292 3.65 23.26 3.12
CA THR A 292 3.06 24.19 2.14
C THR A 292 2.96 23.56 0.75
N VAL A 293 3.99 22.84 0.29
CA VAL A 293 3.99 22.11 -0.98
C VAL A 293 2.91 21.04 -1.02
N TYR A 294 2.80 20.21 0.01
CA TYR A 294 1.79 19.15 0.03
C TYR A 294 0.38 19.73 0.04
N PHE A 295 0.10 20.77 0.84
CA PHE A 295 -1.23 21.40 0.83
C PHE A 295 -1.52 22.13 -0.49
N ALA A 296 -0.54 22.82 -1.09
CA ALA A 296 -0.71 23.46 -2.40
C ALA A 296 -1.04 22.41 -3.49
N THR A 297 -0.30 21.30 -3.52
CA THR A 297 -0.47 20.23 -4.51
C THR A 297 -1.82 19.52 -4.38
N ASN A 298 -2.30 19.36 -3.14
CA ASN A 298 -3.55 18.67 -2.86
C ASN A 298 -4.77 19.60 -2.78
N GLY A 299 -4.64 20.87 -3.15
CA GLY A 299 -5.76 21.83 -3.15
C GLY A 299 -6.25 22.24 -1.76
N GLY A 300 -5.39 22.13 -0.75
CA GLY A 300 -5.66 22.59 0.61
C GLY A 300 -5.22 24.02 0.90
N ILE A 301 -4.74 24.74 -0.11
CA ILE A 301 -4.57 26.19 -0.06
C ILE A 301 -5.52 26.79 -1.10
N ALA A 302 -6.28 27.81 -0.72
CA ALA A 302 -7.18 28.50 -1.63
C ALA A 302 -6.39 29.02 -2.85
N PRO A 303 -6.90 28.87 -4.09
CA PRO A 303 -6.16 29.21 -5.31
C PRO A 303 -5.56 30.63 -5.31
N GLU A 304 -6.32 31.61 -4.82
CA GLU A 304 -5.93 33.01 -4.69
C GLU A 304 -4.77 33.25 -3.69
N ASN A 305 -4.62 32.37 -2.70
CA ASN A 305 -3.59 32.46 -1.66
C ASN A 305 -2.38 31.56 -1.95
N CYS A 306 -2.51 30.61 -2.88
CA CYS A 306 -1.49 29.59 -3.14
C CYS A 306 -0.13 30.20 -3.53
N GLY A 307 -0.13 31.21 -4.40
CA GLY A 307 1.10 31.90 -4.80
C GLY A 307 1.80 32.58 -3.63
N GLU A 308 1.06 33.33 -2.83
CA GLU A 308 1.61 34.04 -1.66
C GLU A 308 2.13 33.09 -0.58
N GLU A 309 1.44 31.98 -0.32
CA GLU A 309 1.92 30.97 0.64
C GLU A 309 3.21 30.27 0.15
N LEU A 310 3.29 29.94 -1.15
CA LEU A 310 4.51 29.39 -1.74
C LEU A 310 5.68 30.38 -1.71
N ILE A 311 5.42 31.68 -1.95
CA ILE A 311 6.43 32.74 -1.85
C ILE A 311 6.95 32.85 -0.41
N LYS A 312 6.05 32.92 0.58
CA LYS A 312 6.45 32.98 2.00
C LYS A 312 7.30 31.77 2.39
N ALA A 313 6.88 30.58 1.98
CA ALA A 313 7.61 29.34 2.27
C ALA A 313 8.99 29.32 1.60
N TRP A 314 9.10 29.83 0.36
CA TRP A 314 10.37 29.96 -0.36
C TRP A 314 11.33 30.89 0.36
N GLN A 315 10.85 32.07 0.77
CA GLN A 315 11.65 33.09 1.44
C GLN A 315 12.17 32.64 2.81
N ILE A 316 11.60 31.61 3.44
CA ILE A 316 12.18 31.01 4.66
C ILE A 316 13.52 30.33 4.35
N ILE A 317 13.65 29.74 3.17
CA ILE A 317 14.85 29.01 2.71
C ILE A 317 15.83 29.95 1.99
N ASP A 318 15.34 30.76 1.05
CA ASP A 318 16.13 31.69 0.24
C ASP A 318 15.77 33.13 0.59
N LYS A 319 16.28 33.59 1.74
CA LYS A 319 15.97 34.92 2.31
C LYS A 319 16.52 36.08 1.50
N ASP A 320 17.58 35.83 0.73
CA ASP A 320 18.31 36.85 -0.01
C ASP A 320 17.68 37.13 -1.39
N PHE A 321 16.67 36.35 -1.78
CA PHE A 321 15.98 36.50 -3.06
C PHE A 321 14.53 36.99 -2.85
N ASP A 322 14.24 38.19 -3.32
CA ASP A 322 12.88 38.73 -3.33
C ASP A 322 12.07 38.10 -4.47
N LEU A 323 11.59 36.89 -4.23
CA LEU A 323 10.76 36.15 -5.18
C LEU A 323 9.48 36.93 -5.54
N ARG A 324 8.91 37.74 -4.64
CA ARG A 324 7.70 38.51 -4.94
C ARG A 324 7.99 39.58 -5.98
N ALA A 325 9.06 40.35 -5.78
CA ALA A 325 9.49 41.36 -6.76
C ALA A 325 9.86 40.73 -8.11
N ALA A 326 10.57 39.59 -8.08
CA ALA A 326 10.95 38.89 -9.30
C ALA A 326 9.74 38.35 -10.10
N VAL A 327 8.70 37.87 -9.42
CA VAL A 327 7.44 37.46 -10.06
C VAL A 327 6.64 38.65 -10.59
N ALA A 328 6.62 39.77 -9.85
CA ALA A 328 5.97 40.99 -10.32
C ALA A 328 6.64 41.58 -11.57
N ALA A 329 7.95 41.37 -11.72
CA ALA A 329 8.71 41.75 -12.91
C ALA A 329 8.66 40.71 -14.03
N PHE A 330 7.94 39.58 -13.88
CA PHE A 330 7.96 38.52 -14.89
C PHE A 330 7.45 38.98 -16.26
N ASP A 331 8.27 38.82 -17.30
CA ASP A 331 7.89 39.07 -18.70
C ASP A 331 7.68 37.73 -19.43
N PRO A 332 6.46 37.44 -19.93
CA PRO A 332 6.20 36.24 -20.73
C PRO A 332 7.02 36.16 -22.02
N GLN A 333 7.46 37.29 -22.59
CA GLN A 333 8.27 37.33 -23.82
C GLN A 333 9.75 37.07 -23.56
N ASP A 334 10.21 37.35 -22.34
CA ASP A 334 11.57 37.06 -21.90
C ASP A 334 11.57 36.42 -20.50
N PRO A 335 11.14 35.15 -20.39
CA PRO A 335 11.02 34.45 -19.11
C PRO A 335 12.37 34.26 -18.39
N LYS A 336 13.50 34.52 -19.06
CA LYS A 336 14.86 34.41 -18.51
C LYS A 336 15.56 35.77 -18.34
N GLY A 337 15.10 36.83 -18.99
CA GLY A 337 15.74 38.15 -18.98
C GLY A 337 15.71 38.85 -17.63
N ASN A 338 14.66 38.62 -16.83
CA ASN A 338 14.54 39.14 -15.48
C ASN A 338 15.10 38.17 -14.42
N GLN A 339 16.26 37.57 -14.70
CA GLN A 339 17.13 37.07 -13.63
C GLN A 339 17.55 38.27 -12.80
N ALA A 340 16.80 38.58 -11.73
CA ALA A 340 17.17 39.61 -10.79
C ALA A 340 18.59 39.31 -10.31
N ALA A 341 19.53 40.18 -10.70
CA ALA A 341 20.97 40.07 -10.47
C ALA A 341 21.37 40.22 -8.97
N GLY A 342 20.46 39.92 -8.05
CA GLY A 342 20.60 40.19 -6.63
C GLY A 342 20.30 38.95 -5.81
N GLY A 343 21.36 38.35 -5.26
CA GLY A 343 21.27 37.28 -4.28
C GLY A 343 22.49 36.38 -4.38
N GLY A 344 23.45 36.57 -3.48
CA GLY A 344 24.65 35.72 -3.42
C GLY A 344 24.30 34.23 -3.36
N ARG A 345 25.19 33.38 -3.85
CA ARG A 345 25.02 31.92 -3.72
C ARG A 345 25.18 31.55 -2.24
N ALA A 346 24.06 31.44 -1.53
CA ALA A 346 24.06 30.79 -0.23
C ALA A 346 24.41 29.30 -0.43
N ASN A 347 25.33 28.78 0.40
CA ASN A 347 25.61 27.34 0.45
C ASN A 347 24.40 26.60 1.06
N LEU A 348 23.42 26.27 0.22
CA LEU A 348 22.25 25.52 0.61
C LEU A 348 22.58 24.02 0.75
N LYS A 349 22.06 23.40 1.80
CA LYS A 349 22.16 21.94 1.97
C LYS A 349 21.34 21.24 0.86
N PRO A 350 21.75 20.04 0.39
CA PRO A 350 21.04 19.30 -0.67
C PRO A 350 19.54 19.12 -0.40
N GLN A 351 19.15 18.85 0.84
CA GLN A 351 17.73 18.71 1.22
C GLN A 351 16.91 19.99 0.96
N ARG A 352 17.50 21.18 1.17
CA ARG A 352 16.81 22.45 0.91
C ARG A 352 16.60 22.69 -0.59
N LEU A 353 17.53 22.24 -1.44
CA LEU A 353 17.34 22.28 -2.89
C LEU A 353 16.19 21.38 -3.34
N ILE A 354 16.05 20.20 -2.72
CA ILE A 354 14.90 19.31 -2.97
C ILE A 354 13.59 19.99 -2.55
N ASP A 355 13.54 20.60 -1.37
CA ASP A 355 12.35 21.32 -0.89
C ASP A 355 11.93 22.43 -1.86
N LEU A 356 12.89 23.21 -2.36
CA LEU A 356 12.67 24.27 -3.33
C LEU A 356 12.22 23.73 -4.70
N ALA A 357 12.80 22.63 -5.18
CA ALA A 357 12.36 21.97 -6.42
C ALA A 357 10.92 21.43 -6.30
N CYS A 358 10.57 20.91 -5.12
CA CYS A 358 9.20 20.52 -4.80
C CYS A 358 8.23 21.72 -4.82
N ALA A 359 8.68 22.92 -4.41
CA ALA A 359 7.90 24.16 -4.50
C ALA A 359 7.61 24.58 -5.95
N VAL A 360 8.60 24.47 -6.86
CA VAL A 360 8.39 24.68 -8.29
C VAL A 360 7.30 23.75 -8.81
N ARG A 361 7.38 22.46 -8.46
CA ARG A 361 6.39 21.47 -8.88
C ARG A 361 4.99 21.81 -8.36
N ALA A 362 4.88 22.26 -7.10
CA ALA A 362 3.61 22.71 -6.53
C ALA A 362 3.04 23.93 -7.28
N ALA A 363 3.88 24.91 -7.62
CA ALA A 363 3.47 26.07 -8.42
C ALA A 363 2.96 25.65 -9.81
N CYS A 364 3.61 24.69 -10.47
CA CYS A 364 3.12 24.11 -11.73
C CYS A 364 1.76 23.43 -11.57
N PHE A 365 1.57 22.61 -10.53
CA PHE A 365 0.26 21.98 -10.25
C PHE A 365 -0.84 23.01 -10.00
N ALA A 366 -0.50 24.11 -9.33
CA ALA A 366 -1.40 25.24 -9.08
C ALA A 366 -1.58 26.17 -10.31
N LYS A 367 -0.93 25.88 -11.45
CA LYS A 367 -0.94 26.69 -12.68
C LYS A 367 -0.42 28.13 -12.48
N LEU A 368 0.48 28.32 -11.53
CA LEU A 368 1.13 29.59 -11.22
C LEU A 368 2.40 29.75 -12.08
N TRP A 369 2.23 29.85 -13.39
CA TRP A 369 3.36 29.80 -14.35
C TRP A 369 4.43 30.87 -14.12
N PRO A 370 4.10 32.16 -13.92
CA PRO A 370 5.12 33.17 -13.61
C PRO A 370 5.97 32.78 -12.40
N LEU A 371 5.31 32.35 -11.31
CA LEU A 371 5.97 31.91 -10.08
C LEU A 371 6.89 30.71 -10.33
N ALA A 372 6.38 29.68 -11.00
CA ALA A 372 7.13 28.45 -11.26
C ALA A 372 8.39 28.71 -12.10
N VAL A 373 8.28 29.55 -13.14
CA VAL A 373 9.42 29.91 -14.01
C VAL A 373 10.45 30.73 -13.24
N THR A 374 10.03 31.72 -12.45
CA THR A 374 10.96 32.52 -11.62
C THR A 374 11.67 31.64 -10.58
N MET A 375 10.94 30.75 -9.90
CA MET A 375 11.52 29.79 -8.95
C MET A 375 12.53 28.85 -9.63
N LEU A 376 12.19 28.32 -10.82
CA LEU A 376 13.08 27.44 -11.58
C LEU A 376 14.36 28.17 -12.02
N SER A 377 14.22 29.39 -12.54
CA SER A 377 15.37 30.20 -12.94
C SER A 377 16.30 30.48 -11.75
N ARG A 378 15.76 30.72 -10.55
CA ARG A 378 16.57 30.90 -9.34
C ARG A 378 17.28 29.59 -8.96
N LEU A 379 16.60 28.45 -9.04
CA LEU A 379 17.21 27.14 -8.76
C LEU A 379 18.37 26.81 -9.70
N GLU A 380 18.26 27.12 -10.99
CA GLU A 380 19.33 26.91 -11.98
C GLU A 380 20.62 27.64 -11.60
N THR A 381 20.53 28.81 -10.93
CA THR A 381 21.71 29.58 -10.52
C THR A 381 22.57 28.91 -9.45
N TRP A 382 22.03 27.92 -8.71
CA TRP A 382 22.78 27.12 -7.74
C TRP A 382 23.32 25.80 -8.31
N LEU A 383 22.84 25.38 -9.48
CA LEU A 383 23.31 24.17 -10.16
C LEU A 383 24.51 24.43 -11.07
N GLN A 384 24.60 25.66 -11.60
CA GLN A 384 25.82 26.23 -12.17
C GLN A 384 26.78 26.63 -11.06
#